data_AF-A0A443SPE9-F1
#
_entry.id   AF-A0A443SPE9-F1
#
_cell.length_a   1.000
_cell.length_b   1.000
_cell.length_c   1.000
_cell.angle_alpha   90.00
_cell.angle_beta   90.00
_cell.angle_gamma   90.00
#
_symmetry.space_group_name_H-M   'P 1'
#
loop_
_entity.id
_entity.type
_entity.pdbx_description
1 polymer ?
#
loop_
_entity_poly.entity_id
_entity_poly.type
_entity_poly.pdbx_seq_one_letter_code
_entity_poly.pdbx_strand_id
1 'polypeptide(L)'
;MSSTSSDNNGDSTFEVISDKDLNNGSEKSQPTLTSQKEETEEVNVPLQTPVPMEAIKTEKVVSPPIDVPLQVNVCAQQMEEVNLSSPAPSSPLKIELGLLNWISNNQFLNQVARKAKNSVDTMITTLDPGMKEFLRGDVSIVVSTTDDVVVSAVRDAFIDVFGRATVKGVESHSSSVAAQPFGTESAVTAAKEKIFNIRTEQSSVVPQNQVIVSVENLICEFSPERFHNIHLLLLEDPMTSLMLDTYTQSVWIPGECVNRLKFETPSDYSFRSSGFSLKISEIMAQKLNVPAEKWVESWTGLTQKKIIYNAAYVLANLYKSRCLDKNF
;
A
#
# COMPACT_ATOMS: atom_id res chain seq x y z
N MET A 1 -56.79 38.01 -0.53
CA MET A 1 -56.35 39.10 0.37
C MET A 1 -54.96 38.73 0.86
N SER A 2 -54.00 39.67 0.77
CA SER A 2 -52.75 39.85 1.56
C SER A 2 -51.93 38.64 2.06
N SER A 3 -50.59 38.62 2.11
CA SER A 3 -49.45 39.34 1.48
C SER A 3 -48.16 38.89 2.21
N THR A 4 -46.95 39.10 1.65
CA THR A 4 -45.60 38.95 2.29
C THR A 4 -45.24 37.52 2.77
N SER A 5 -43.99 37.03 2.83
CA SER A 5 -42.61 37.43 2.44
C SER A 5 -41.71 36.17 2.64
N SER A 6 -40.43 36.03 2.25
CA SER A 6 -39.41 36.91 1.65
C SER A 6 -38.26 36.07 1.06
N ASP A 7 -37.48 36.63 0.11
CA ASP A 7 -36.02 36.44 -0.15
C ASP A 7 -35.44 35.01 -0.42
N ASN A 8 -34.35 34.78 -1.16
CA ASN A 8 -33.27 35.67 -1.63
C ASN A 8 -32.66 35.16 -2.96
N ASN A 9 -32.12 36.06 -3.81
CA ASN A 9 -31.40 35.75 -5.05
C ASN A 9 -29.88 35.98 -4.88
N GLY A 10 -29.04 35.26 -5.65
CA GLY A 10 -27.59 35.47 -5.65
C GLY A 10 -26.84 34.54 -6.60
N ASP A 11 -27.04 34.72 -7.91
CA ASP A 11 -26.26 34.04 -8.96
C ASP A 11 -24.99 34.84 -9.29
N SER A 12 -23.88 34.18 -9.64
CA SER A 12 -22.56 34.81 -9.78
C SER A 12 -21.86 34.39 -11.07
N THR A 13 -21.93 35.27 -12.07
CA THR A 13 -21.28 35.11 -13.38
C THR A 13 -19.80 35.49 -13.31
N PHE A 14 -18.93 34.65 -13.89
CA PHE A 14 -17.51 34.97 -14.10
C PHE A 14 -17.31 35.72 -15.43
N GLU A 15 -16.58 36.84 -15.41
CA GLU A 15 -16.04 37.47 -16.61
C GLU A 15 -14.56 37.13 -16.81
N VAL A 16 -14.17 36.92 -18.07
CA VAL A 16 -12.79 36.69 -18.50
C VAL A 16 -12.29 37.95 -19.18
N ILE A 17 -11.19 38.53 -18.67
CA ILE A 17 -10.47 39.61 -19.35
C ILE A 17 -9.17 39.05 -19.91
N SER A 18 -8.96 39.27 -21.20
CA SER A 18 -7.68 39.12 -21.89
C SER A 18 -7.32 40.48 -22.46
N ASP A 19 -6.08 40.93 -22.30
CA ASP A 19 -5.57 42.08 -23.03
C ASP A 19 -4.16 41.86 -23.52
N LYS A 20 -3.86 42.51 -24.64
CA LYS A 20 -2.63 42.35 -25.43
C LYS A 20 -2.00 43.71 -25.69
N ASP A 21 -0.68 43.66 -25.85
CA ASP A 21 0.14 44.65 -26.54
C ASP A 21 0.13 46.11 -26.03
N LEU A 22 1.28 46.57 -25.54
CA LEU A 22 1.91 47.79 -26.07
C LEU A 22 3.41 47.82 -25.76
N ASN A 23 4.13 48.65 -26.53
CA ASN A 23 5.56 48.51 -26.80
C ASN A 23 6.29 49.85 -26.58
N ASN A 24 7.41 49.88 -25.82
CA ASN A 24 8.61 50.66 -26.18
C ASN A 24 9.75 50.63 -25.13
N GLY A 25 10.98 50.63 -25.64
CA GLY A 25 11.92 51.73 -25.36
C GLY A 25 12.68 51.78 -24.02
N SER A 26 13.86 51.15 -24.01
CA SER A 26 15.14 51.71 -23.52
C SER A 26 15.15 52.78 -22.39
N GLU A 27 15.85 52.50 -21.29
CA GLU A 27 17.18 53.11 -21.04
C GLU A 27 17.95 52.46 -19.87
N LYS A 28 19.25 52.75 -19.79
CA LYS A 28 20.16 52.29 -18.72
C LYS A 28 19.96 53.14 -17.47
N SER A 29 20.06 52.54 -16.28
CA SER A 29 20.83 53.10 -15.14
C SER A 29 21.00 52.07 -14.01
N GLN A 30 22.22 51.97 -13.47
CA GLN A 30 22.46 51.37 -12.15
C GLN A 30 21.96 52.33 -11.06
N PRO A 31 21.72 51.81 -9.85
CA PRO A 31 22.16 52.53 -8.66
C PRO A 31 23.21 51.75 -7.88
N THR A 32 24.16 52.51 -7.33
CA THR A 32 25.30 52.08 -6.53
C THR A 32 24.87 51.56 -5.14
N LEU A 33 25.75 50.76 -4.53
CA LEU A 33 25.66 50.37 -3.12
C LEU A 33 25.43 51.56 -2.18
N THR A 34 24.57 51.36 -1.18
CA THR A 34 24.65 52.08 0.10
C THR A 34 24.68 51.05 1.21
N SER A 35 25.84 50.86 1.83
CA SER A 35 25.95 50.06 3.05
C SER A 35 25.24 50.77 4.20
N GLN A 36 24.26 50.13 4.82
CA GLN A 36 23.86 50.47 6.18
C GLN A 36 24.43 49.44 7.15
N LYS A 37 24.96 49.97 8.23
CA LYS A 37 25.70 49.28 9.28
C LYS A 37 24.71 49.13 10.43
N GLU A 38 24.19 47.92 10.62
CA GLU A 38 23.26 47.64 11.74
C GLU A 38 24.03 47.04 12.92
N GLU A 39 23.50 47.29 14.11
CA GLU A 39 24.26 47.39 15.35
C GLU A 39 24.08 46.12 16.20
N THR A 40 25.16 45.61 16.77
CA THR A 40 25.14 44.42 17.64
C THR A 40 24.60 44.78 19.01
N GLU A 41 23.35 44.42 19.31
CA GLU A 41 22.85 44.38 20.69
C GLU A 41 23.20 43.04 21.37
N GLU A 42 23.95 43.12 22.46
CA GLU A 42 24.25 41.97 23.33
C GLU A 42 23.04 41.64 24.23
N VAL A 43 22.31 40.56 23.92
CA VAL A 43 21.29 40.03 24.83
C VAL A 43 21.94 39.16 25.89
N ASN A 44 22.13 39.74 27.08
CA ASN A 44 22.74 39.08 28.23
C ASN A 44 21.82 38.01 28.85
N VAL A 45 22.34 36.79 29.03
CA VAL A 45 21.58 35.60 29.45
C VAL A 45 21.69 35.37 30.97
N PRO A 46 20.58 35.26 31.72
CA PRO A 46 20.61 34.80 33.10
C PRO A 46 20.96 33.31 33.19
N LEU A 47 22.12 33.02 33.78
CA LEU A 47 22.65 31.67 33.97
C LEU A 47 21.77 30.85 34.94
N GLN A 48 21.07 29.83 34.44
CA GLN A 48 20.37 28.87 35.30
C GLN A 48 21.33 27.81 35.83
N THR A 49 21.33 27.61 37.15
CA THR A 49 22.14 26.60 37.85
C THR A 49 21.61 25.18 37.63
N PRO A 50 22.47 24.17 37.43
CA PRO A 50 22.04 22.79 37.25
C PRO A 50 21.48 22.19 38.54
N VAL A 51 20.36 21.46 38.42
CA VAL A 51 19.73 20.71 39.52
C VAL A 51 20.53 19.43 39.80
N PRO A 52 20.75 19.02 41.07
CA PRO A 52 21.48 17.79 41.39
C PRO A 52 20.76 16.53 40.87
N MET A 53 21.54 15.60 40.33
CA MET A 53 21.08 14.33 39.77
C MET A 53 21.02 13.27 40.89
N GLU A 54 19.82 12.91 41.35
CA GLU A 54 19.66 11.81 42.31
C GLU A 54 19.89 10.44 41.66
N ALA A 55 20.61 9.57 42.35
CA ALA A 55 21.01 8.26 41.82
C ALA A 55 19.87 7.24 41.92
N ILE A 56 19.31 6.85 40.77
CA ILE A 56 18.35 5.73 40.69
C ILE A 56 19.09 4.42 40.95
N LYS A 57 18.73 3.77 42.06
CA LYS A 57 19.30 2.49 42.50
C LYS A 57 18.74 1.35 41.65
N THR A 58 19.60 0.53 41.06
CA THR A 58 19.21 -0.61 40.22
C THR A 58 18.76 -1.80 41.08
N GLU A 59 17.49 -2.17 41.00
CA GLU A 59 17.00 -3.47 41.51
C GLU A 59 16.88 -4.48 40.36
N LYS A 60 17.57 -5.63 40.53
CA LYS A 60 17.44 -6.78 39.62
C LYS A 60 16.17 -7.55 39.97
N VAL A 61 15.15 -7.47 39.12
CA VAL A 61 14.03 -8.41 39.15
C VAL A 61 14.47 -9.71 38.47
N VAL A 62 14.45 -10.81 39.23
CA VAL A 62 14.76 -12.17 38.73
C VAL A 62 13.45 -12.87 38.38
N SER A 63 13.29 -13.26 37.13
CA SER A 63 12.16 -14.08 36.68
C SER A 63 12.41 -15.56 36.99
N PRO A 64 11.44 -16.31 37.54
CA PRO A 64 11.52 -17.76 37.62
C PRO A 64 11.29 -18.42 36.25
N PRO A 65 11.85 -19.62 35.99
CA PRO A 65 11.61 -20.36 34.76
C PRO A 65 10.20 -20.98 34.73
N ILE A 66 9.64 -21.14 33.53
CA ILE A 66 8.39 -21.87 33.29
C ILE A 66 8.71 -23.15 32.53
N ASP A 67 8.17 -24.27 33.03
CA ASP A 67 8.43 -25.62 32.52
C ASP A 67 7.88 -25.86 31.10
N VAL A 68 8.58 -26.71 30.35
CA VAL A 68 8.19 -27.20 29.02
C VAL A 68 7.73 -28.66 29.13
N PRO A 69 6.45 -28.99 28.87
CA PRO A 69 6.00 -30.37 28.77
C PRO A 69 6.46 -31.06 27.47
N LEU A 70 6.69 -32.37 27.55
CA LEU A 70 7.27 -33.19 26.48
C LEU A 70 6.36 -33.41 25.27
N GLN A 71 7.03 -33.76 24.17
CA GLN A 71 6.44 -34.32 22.94
C GLN A 71 5.60 -35.58 23.22
N VAL A 72 4.50 -35.75 22.46
CA VAL A 72 3.81 -37.03 22.32
C VAL A 72 3.77 -37.41 20.84
N ASN A 73 4.14 -38.65 20.55
CA ASN A 73 4.40 -39.17 19.21
C ASN A 73 3.40 -40.30 18.90
N VAL A 74 2.54 -40.18 17.89
CA VAL A 74 1.63 -41.26 17.48
C VAL A 74 1.51 -41.39 15.95
N CYS A 75 2.16 -42.45 15.47
CA CYS A 75 1.78 -43.40 14.42
C CYS A 75 1.10 -42.95 13.10
N ALA A 76 1.66 -43.46 12.01
CA ALA A 76 1.10 -43.42 10.66
C ALA A 76 -0.08 -44.38 10.47
N GLN A 77 -0.97 -44.05 9.53
CA GLN A 77 -1.78 -45.01 8.79
C GLN A 77 -1.73 -44.71 7.29
N GLN A 78 -1.93 -45.75 6.49
CA GLN A 78 -1.57 -45.83 5.08
C GLN A 78 -2.83 -45.92 4.20
N MET A 79 -2.71 -45.49 2.94
CA MET A 79 -3.53 -45.90 1.78
C MET A 79 -5.05 -45.63 1.82
N GLU A 80 -5.55 -44.90 0.81
CA GLU A 80 -6.13 -45.59 -0.35
C GLU A 80 -6.03 -44.74 -1.63
N GLU A 81 -5.85 -45.41 -2.76
CA GLU A 81 -5.66 -44.80 -4.10
C GLU A 81 -6.87 -45.19 -4.97
N VAL A 82 -7.54 -44.22 -5.59
CA VAL A 82 -8.66 -44.50 -6.52
C VAL A 82 -8.36 -43.92 -7.90
N ASN A 83 -7.82 -44.78 -8.76
CA ASN A 83 -7.62 -44.57 -10.19
C ASN A 83 -8.86 -45.08 -10.94
N LEU A 84 -9.48 -44.29 -11.84
CA LEU A 84 -10.44 -44.79 -12.85
C LEU A 84 -10.61 -43.83 -14.06
N SER A 85 -9.79 -44.08 -15.07
CA SER A 85 -10.09 -44.08 -16.52
C SER A 85 -11.18 -43.18 -17.15
N SER A 86 -10.79 -42.45 -18.20
CA SER A 86 -11.66 -41.98 -19.29
C SER A 86 -12.05 -43.12 -20.25
N PRO A 87 -13.01 -42.90 -21.19
CA PRO A 87 -12.59 -42.54 -22.56
C PRO A 87 -13.52 -41.58 -23.34
N ALA A 88 -12.99 -40.98 -24.42
CA ALA A 88 -13.75 -40.33 -25.52
C ALA A 88 -14.02 -41.36 -26.66
N PRO A 89 -14.82 -41.10 -27.72
CA PRO A 89 -14.73 -39.96 -28.67
C PRO A 89 -16.13 -39.31 -28.89
N SER A 90 -16.53 -38.60 -29.97
CA SER A 90 -15.95 -38.26 -31.30
C SER A 90 -16.51 -36.96 -31.89
N SER A 91 -15.76 -36.33 -32.81
CA SER A 91 -16.20 -35.29 -33.77
C SER A 91 -16.54 -35.95 -35.14
N PRO A 92 -16.94 -35.24 -36.25
CA PRO A 92 -16.97 -33.79 -36.49
C PRO A 92 -18.22 -33.24 -37.27
N LEU A 93 -18.26 -31.92 -37.50
CA LEU A 93 -18.30 -31.33 -38.87
C LEU A 93 -18.20 -29.78 -38.84
N LYS A 94 -17.77 -29.21 -39.99
CA LYS A 94 -17.71 -27.77 -40.33
C LYS A 94 -19.15 -27.26 -40.68
N ILE A 95 -19.49 -25.99 -40.95
CA ILE A 95 -18.80 -24.89 -41.64
C ILE A 95 -19.39 -23.52 -41.18
N GLU A 96 -18.60 -22.45 -41.35
CA GLU A 96 -18.99 -21.17 -41.98
C GLU A 96 -19.05 -19.88 -41.14
N LEU A 97 -18.61 -18.81 -41.81
CA LEU A 97 -18.25 -17.50 -41.31
C LEU A 97 -19.37 -16.51 -41.67
N GLY A 98 -20.20 -16.12 -40.70
CA GLY A 98 -21.30 -15.18 -40.90
C GLY A 98 -21.03 -13.82 -40.22
N LEU A 99 -20.91 -12.77 -41.03
CA LEU A 99 -20.63 -11.40 -40.56
C LEU A 99 -21.89 -10.70 -40.04
N LEU A 100 -21.73 -9.95 -38.95
CA LEU A 100 -22.32 -8.63 -38.67
C LEU A 100 -23.73 -8.34 -39.26
N ASN A 101 -24.80 -8.43 -38.43
CA ASN A 101 -25.91 -7.46 -38.35
C ASN A 101 -27.08 -7.95 -37.47
N TRP A 102 -27.05 -7.67 -36.15
CA TRP A 102 -28.28 -7.70 -35.33
C TRP A 102 -28.25 -6.78 -34.10
N ILE A 103 -27.82 -5.53 -34.28
CA ILE A 103 -28.11 -4.44 -33.31
C ILE A 103 -29.09 -3.47 -33.96
N SER A 104 -30.38 -3.69 -33.76
CA SER A 104 -31.42 -2.68 -33.93
C SER A 104 -32.64 -3.00 -33.06
N ASN A 105 -33.00 -2.04 -32.21
CA ASN A 105 -34.27 -1.86 -31.48
C ASN A 105 -35.19 -3.07 -31.22
N ASN A 106 -35.46 -3.30 -29.93
CA ASN A 106 -36.78 -2.92 -29.42
C ASN A 106 -36.70 -2.45 -27.97
N GLN A 107 -37.29 -1.29 -27.69
CA GLN A 107 -37.55 -0.82 -26.33
C GLN A 107 -38.92 -1.34 -25.85
N PHE A 108 -39.10 -1.40 -24.52
CA PHE A 108 -40.36 -1.62 -23.82
C PHE A 108 -41.17 -2.88 -24.19
N LEU A 109 -41.08 -3.89 -23.32
CA LEU A 109 -42.16 -4.22 -22.36
C LEU A 109 -41.77 -5.49 -21.59
N ASN A 110 -41.49 -5.38 -20.29
CA ASN A 110 -42.27 -6.09 -19.28
C ASN A 110 -41.93 -5.67 -17.85
N GLN A 111 -43.01 -5.46 -17.11
CA GLN A 111 -43.10 -4.76 -15.84
C GLN A 111 -42.62 -5.61 -14.65
N VAL A 112 -41.97 -4.95 -13.68
CA VAL A 112 -41.52 -5.57 -12.42
C VAL A 112 -42.71 -5.85 -11.50
N ALA A 113 -42.89 -7.10 -11.04
CA ALA A 113 -43.83 -7.43 -9.96
C ALA A 113 -43.45 -8.67 -9.11
N ARG A 114 -42.41 -8.50 -8.27
CA ARG A 114 -42.29 -9.01 -6.89
C ARG A 114 -42.57 -10.50 -6.54
N LYS A 115 -41.45 -11.15 -6.18
CA LYS A 115 -41.20 -11.96 -4.95
C LYS A 115 -41.87 -13.33 -4.69
N ALA A 116 -40.96 -14.24 -4.31
CA ALA A 116 -41.05 -15.24 -3.23
C ALA A 116 -41.70 -16.62 -3.50
N LYS A 117 -40.82 -17.59 -3.82
CA LYS A 117 -40.70 -18.79 -3.00
C LYS A 117 -39.23 -19.20 -2.89
N ASN A 118 -38.60 -18.85 -1.77
CA ASN A 118 -37.28 -19.37 -1.41
C ASN A 118 -37.44 -20.86 -1.05
N SER A 119 -36.73 -21.74 -1.74
CA SER A 119 -36.41 -23.07 -1.25
C SER A 119 -34.90 -23.18 -1.25
N VAL A 120 -34.29 -22.66 -0.18
CA VAL A 120 -32.87 -22.87 0.08
C VAL A 120 -32.80 -24.21 0.78
N ASP A 121 -32.34 -25.25 0.07
CA ASP A 121 -31.87 -26.46 0.71
C ASP A 121 -30.60 -26.11 1.48
N THR A 122 -30.79 -25.68 2.73
CA THR A 122 -29.69 -25.50 3.66
C THR A 122 -29.17 -26.89 4.00
N MET A 123 -28.21 -27.37 3.21
CA MET A 123 -27.24 -28.33 3.72
C MET A 123 -26.49 -27.66 4.86
N ILE A 124 -27.06 -27.80 6.06
CA ILE A 124 -26.37 -27.52 7.31
C ILE A 124 -25.28 -28.59 7.39
N THR A 125 -24.10 -28.25 6.87
CA THR A 125 -22.88 -28.92 7.30
C THR A 125 -22.76 -28.59 8.78
N THR A 126 -23.08 -29.57 9.64
CA THR A 126 -22.93 -29.46 11.09
C THR A 126 -21.45 -29.44 11.43
N LEU A 127 -20.82 -28.29 11.19
CA LEU A 127 -19.55 -27.94 11.81
C LEU A 127 -19.82 -27.86 13.31
N ASP A 128 -19.26 -28.81 14.03
CA ASP A 128 -19.29 -28.89 15.49
C ASP A 128 -18.85 -27.53 16.08
N PRO A 129 -19.56 -26.96 17.07
CA PRO A 129 -19.10 -25.76 17.76
C PRO A 129 -17.65 -25.84 18.27
N GLY A 130 -17.11 -27.04 18.53
CA GLY A 130 -15.70 -27.27 18.86
C GLY A 130 -14.71 -27.15 17.70
N MET A 131 -15.16 -27.08 16.43
CA MET A 131 -14.29 -26.85 15.26
C MET A 131 -14.09 -25.36 14.92
N LYS A 132 -14.73 -24.44 15.65
CA LYS A 132 -14.64 -22.99 15.39
C LYS A 132 -13.21 -22.45 15.50
N GLU A 133 -12.37 -23.10 16.31
CA GLU A 133 -10.95 -22.79 16.48
C GLU A 133 -10.00 -23.54 15.53
N PHE A 134 -10.51 -24.57 14.82
CA PHE A 134 -9.83 -25.18 13.67
C PHE A 134 -10.06 -24.38 12.36
N LEU A 135 -11.04 -23.46 12.36
CA LEU A 135 -11.21 -22.41 11.36
C LEU A 135 -10.31 -21.18 11.62
N ARG A 136 -9.11 -21.40 12.17
CA ARG A 136 -7.95 -20.52 11.97
C ARG A 136 -7.57 -20.59 10.49
N GLY A 137 -8.34 -19.88 9.67
CA GLY A 137 -8.38 -20.06 8.21
C GLY A 137 -7.01 -19.93 7.58
N ASP A 138 -6.59 -20.98 6.89
CA ASP A 138 -5.36 -21.00 6.10
C ASP A 138 -5.44 -19.94 4.99
N VAL A 139 -4.76 -18.82 5.19
CA VAL A 139 -4.77 -17.72 4.23
C VAL A 139 -3.61 -17.88 3.25
N SER A 140 -3.94 -18.09 1.98
CA SER A 140 -2.96 -18.02 0.88
C SER A 140 -2.81 -16.57 0.42
N ILE A 141 -1.59 -16.08 0.27
CA ILE A 141 -1.28 -14.70 -0.13
C ILE A 141 -0.11 -14.69 -1.11
N VAL A 142 -0.25 -13.89 -2.17
CA VAL A 142 0.86 -13.53 -3.06
C VAL A 142 1.34 -12.13 -2.71
N VAL A 143 2.65 -11.94 -2.62
CA VAL A 143 3.29 -10.63 -2.43
C VAL A 143 3.96 -10.22 -3.74
N SER A 144 3.81 -8.97 -4.17
CA SER A 144 4.25 -8.48 -5.49
C SER A 144 5.77 -8.29 -5.68
N THR A 145 6.59 -8.95 -4.85
CA THR A 145 8.04 -8.92 -4.93
C THR A 145 8.61 -10.25 -4.42
N THR A 146 9.83 -10.56 -4.82
CA THR A 146 10.63 -11.69 -4.35
C THR A 146 11.63 -11.33 -3.24
N ASP A 147 11.68 -10.06 -2.82
CA ASP A 147 12.49 -9.59 -1.69
C ASP A 147 12.12 -10.35 -0.41
N ASP A 148 13.03 -11.16 0.14
CA ASP A 148 12.76 -11.99 1.31
C ASP A 148 12.55 -11.18 2.60
N VAL A 149 13.09 -9.96 2.71
CA VAL A 149 12.82 -9.07 3.86
C VAL A 149 11.36 -8.65 3.84
N VAL A 150 10.82 -8.28 2.67
CA VAL A 150 9.41 -7.92 2.48
C VAL A 150 8.51 -9.16 2.62
N VAL A 151 8.81 -10.23 1.88
CA VAL A 151 7.97 -11.44 1.84
C VAL A 151 7.91 -12.12 3.21
N SER A 152 9.03 -12.19 3.94
CA SER A 152 9.03 -12.76 5.30
C SER A 152 8.36 -11.83 6.32
N ALA A 153 8.49 -10.49 6.20
CA ALA A 153 7.73 -9.57 7.05
C ALA A 153 6.21 -9.75 6.92
N VAL A 154 5.72 -9.89 5.68
CA VAL A 154 4.30 -10.16 5.42
C VAL A 154 3.91 -11.55 5.90
N ARG A 155 4.73 -12.58 5.63
CA ARG A 155 4.48 -13.96 6.09
C ARG A 155 4.31 -14.04 7.60
N ASP A 156 5.28 -13.53 8.35
CA ASP A 156 5.30 -13.62 9.80
C ASP A 156 4.07 -12.89 10.40
N ALA A 157 3.73 -11.71 9.86
CA ALA A 157 2.58 -10.93 10.29
C ALA A 157 1.23 -11.64 10.03
N PHE A 158 1.06 -12.29 8.87
CA PHE A 158 -0.16 -13.03 8.58
C PHE A 158 -0.24 -14.37 9.32
N ILE A 159 0.89 -15.04 9.60
CA ILE A 159 0.93 -16.21 10.48
C ILE A 159 0.47 -15.82 11.89
N ASP A 160 0.97 -14.73 12.46
CA ASP A 160 0.60 -14.31 13.83
C ASP A 160 -0.90 -13.95 13.93
N VAL A 161 -1.50 -13.40 12.88
CA VAL A 161 -2.92 -13.00 12.87
C VAL A 161 -3.88 -14.14 12.53
N PHE A 162 -3.54 -15.00 11.56
CA PHE A 162 -4.41 -16.10 11.11
C PHE A 162 -4.10 -17.44 11.79
N GLY A 163 -2.95 -17.58 12.43
CA GLY A 163 -2.41 -18.82 13.01
C GLY A 163 -1.74 -19.72 11.97
N ARG A 164 -2.17 -19.65 10.70
CA ARG A 164 -1.57 -20.34 9.56
C ARG A 164 -1.76 -19.50 8.30
N ALA A 165 -0.67 -19.24 7.59
CA ALA A 165 -0.69 -18.51 6.33
C ALA A 165 0.37 -19.07 5.37
N THR A 166 0.01 -19.18 4.09
CA THR A 166 0.93 -19.52 3.01
C THR A 166 1.24 -18.26 2.22
N VAL A 167 2.48 -17.75 2.30
CA VAL A 167 2.86 -16.49 1.65
C VAL A 167 4.01 -16.71 0.65
N LYS A 168 3.71 -16.41 -0.63
CA LYS A 168 4.60 -16.57 -1.78
C LYS A 168 4.95 -15.21 -2.38
N GLY A 169 6.24 -14.92 -2.54
CA GLY A 169 6.70 -13.79 -3.34
C GLY A 169 6.60 -14.09 -4.84
N VAL A 170 6.12 -13.14 -5.62
CA VAL A 170 6.08 -13.20 -7.09
C VAL A 170 6.45 -11.82 -7.62
N GLU A 171 7.50 -11.74 -8.44
CA GLU A 171 8.06 -10.46 -8.86
C GLU A 171 7.12 -9.73 -9.82
N SER A 172 6.93 -8.43 -9.59
CA SER A 172 6.14 -7.56 -10.44
C SER A 172 6.72 -6.15 -10.43
N HIS A 173 6.62 -5.45 -11.56
CA HIS A 173 7.16 -4.11 -11.74
C HIS A 173 6.07 -3.17 -12.27
N SER A 174 6.13 -1.91 -11.84
CA SER A 174 5.35 -0.84 -12.44
C SER A 174 6.18 -0.21 -13.56
N SER A 175 5.53 0.03 -14.70
CA SER A 175 6.08 0.65 -15.90
C SER A 175 5.55 2.06 -16.15
N SER A 176 4.55 2.50 -15.38
CA SER A 176 3.92 3.83 -15.49
C SER A 176 4.40 4.85 -14.46
N VAL A 177 5.17 4.43 -13.45
CA VAL A 177 5.61 5.24 -12.30
C VAL A 177 7.14 5.26 -12.18
N ALA A 178 7.67 6.32 -11.60
CA ALA A 178 9.10 6.49 -11.33
C ALA A 178 9.68 5.37 -10.44
N ALA A 179 10.97 5.07 -10.62
CA ALA A 179 11.69 4.05 -9.87
C ALA A 179 11.70 4.29 -8.35
N GLN A 180 11.58 5.56 -7.95
CA GLN A 180 11.27 6.00 -6.59
C GLN A 180 10.02 6.88 -6.61
N PRO A 181 8.83 6.34 -6.33
CA PRO A 181 7.60 7.11 -6.21
C PRO A 181 7.73 8.26 -5.20
N PHE A 182 7.20 9.42 -5.58
CA PHE A 182 7.00 10.57 -4.71
C PHE A 182 5.50 10.84 -4.57
N GLY A 183 5.03 11.00 -3.33
CA GLY A 183 3.62 11.11 -3.00
C GLY A 183 2.89 9.77 -2.96
N THR A 184 1.76 9.76 -2.25
CA THR A 184 0.91 8.56 -2.04
C THR A 184 0.22 8.11 -3.33
N GLU A 185 -0.25 9.03 -4.17
CA GLU A 185 -0.94 8.71 -5.43
C GLU A 185 -0.06 7.91 -6.41
N SER A 186 1.21 8.31 -6.56
CA SER A 186 2.21 7.60 -7.36
C SER A 186 2.43 6.18 -6.82
N ALA A 187 2.53 6.02 -5.49
CA ALA A 187 2.71 4.72 -4.86
C ALA A 187 1.48 3.81 -5.03
N VAL A 188 0.26 4.34 -4.84
CA VAL A 188 -1.00 3.60 -5.07
C VAL A 188 -1.15 3.19 -6.54
N THR A 189 -0.71 4.04 -7.47
CA THR A 189 -0.71 3.74 -8.91
C THR A 189 0.25 2.58 -9.22
N ALA A 190 1.49 2.64 -8.74
CA ALA A 190 2.47 1.57 -8.90
C ALA A 190 1.99 0.25 -8.27
N ALA A 191 1.41 0.32 -7.07
CA ALA A 191 0.87 -0.85 -6.36
C ALA A 191 -0.25 -1.54 -7.15
N LYS A 192 -1.21 -0.75 -7.68
CA LYS A 192 -2.31 -1.27 -8.51
C LYS A 192 -1.81 -1.85 -9.82
N GLU A 193 -0.84 -1.19 -10.48
CA GLU A 193 -0.24 -1.71 -11.70
C GLU A 193 0.45 -3.06 -11.45
N LYS A 194 1.20 -3.22 -10.34
CA LYS A 194 1.83 -4.49 -10.02
C LYS A 194 0.82 -5.62 -9.76
N ILE A 195 -0.28 -5.35 -9.06
CA ILE A 195 -1.36 -6.31 -8.83
C ILE A 195 -1.99 -6.71 -10.17
N PHE A 196 -2.28 -5.73 -11.03
CA PHE A 196 -2.80 -5.97 -12.38
C PHE A 196 -1.86 -6.85 -13.21
N ASN A 197 -0.56 -6.53 -13.26
CA ASN A 197 0.45 -7.27 -14.02
C ASN A 197 0.58 -8.73 -13.53
N ILE A 198 0.50 -8.99 -12.22
CA ILE A 198 0.46 -10.36 -11.68
C ILE A 198 -0.78 -11.11 -12.18
N ARG A 199 -1.96 -10.47 -12.17
CA ARG A 199 -3.20 -11.10 -12.66
C ARG A 199 -3.18 -11.36 -14.16
N THR A 200 -2.61 -10.48 -14.98
CA THR A 200 -2.60 -10.63 -16.44
C THR A 200 -1.46 -11.52 -16.94
N GLU A 201 -0.22 -11.20 -16.58
CA GLU A 201 1.00 -11.81 -17.12
C GLU A 201 1.36 -13.14 -16.45
N GLN A 202 0.97 -13.32 -15.18
CA GLN A 202 1.37 -14.47 -14.35
C GLN A 202 0.19 -15.38 -13.97
N SER A 203 -0.90 -15.29 -14.74
CA SER A 203 -2.13 -16.09 -14.59
C SER A 203 -1.94 -17.62 -14.60
N SER A 204 -0.82 -18.11 -15.14
CA SER A 204 -0.43 -19.54 -15.10
C SER A 204 0.16 -19.98 -13.75
N VAL A 205 0.58 -19.04 -12.90
CA VAL A 205 1.28 -19.26 -11.62
C VAL A 205 0.48 -18.70 -10.43
N VAL A 206 -0.37 -17.70 -10.67
CA VAL A 206 -1.22 -17.02 -9.68
C VAL A 206 -2.69 -17.11 -10.12
N PRO A 207 -3.55 -17.83 -9.38
CA PRO A 207 -4.99 -17.90 -9.69
C PRO A 207 -5.66 -16.52 -9.66
N GLN A 208 -6.64 -16.29 -10.53
CA GLN A 208 -7.35 -15.00 -10.61
C GLN A 208 -8.04 -14.59 -9.31
N ASN A 209 -8.46 -15.56 -8.50
CA ASN A 209 -9.09 -15.35 -7.20
C ASN A 209 -8.10 -15.18 -6.04
N GLN A 210 -6.80 -15.20 -6.28
CA GLN A 210 -5.77 -15.08 -5.25
C GLN A 210 -5.75 -13.67 -4.66
N VAL A 211 -5.66 -13.59 -3.32
CA VAL A 211 -5.38 -12.36 -2.56
C VAL A 211 -3.94 -11.94 -2.84
N ILE A 212 -3.74 -10.68 -3.20
CA ILE A 212 -2.42 -10.12 -3.54
C ILE A 212 -2.14 -8.92 -2.62
N VAL A 213 -0.91 -8.83 -2.11
CA VAL A 213 -0.39 -7.66 -1.39
C VAL A 213 0.76 -7.04 -2.19
N SER A 214 0.59 -5.80 -2.64
CA SER A 214 1.70 -5.00 -3.20
C SER A 214 2.37 -4.19 -2.12
N VAL A 215 3.70 -4.03 -2.20
CA VAL A 215 4.49 -3.23 -1.26
C VAL A 215 5.35 -2.24 -2.02
N GLU A 216 5.04 -0.94 -1.89
CA GLU A 216 5.74 0.15 -2.59
C GLU A 216 6.46 1.06 -1.61
N ASN A 217 7.76 1.28 -1.83
CA ASN A 217 8.51 2.29 -1.10
C ASN A 217 8.33 3.67 -1.74
N LEU A 218 7.92 4.67 -0.97
CA LEU A 218 7.70 6.04 -1.43
C LEU A 218 8.40 7.08 -0.56
N ILE A 219 8.63 8.25 -1.16
CA ILE A 219 8.98 9.47 -0.43
C ILE A 219 7.72 10.33 -0.29
N CYS A 220 7.41 10.77 0.92
CA CYS A 220 6.31 11.67 1.23
C CYS A 220 6.84 12.96 1.89
N GLU A 221 6.26 14.11 1.54
CA GLU A 221 6.55 15.41 2.16
C GLU A 221 5.33 15.82 3.00
N PHE A 222 5.45 15.76 4.33
CA PHE A 222 4.31 16.07 5.24
C PHE A 222 4.15 17.58 5.50
N SER A 223 5.21 18.34 5.28
CA SER A 223 5.27 19.81 5.38
C SER A 223 6.52 20.26 4.61
N PRO A 224 6.65 21.55 4.24
CA PRO A 224 7.76 22.02 3.42
C PRO A 224 9.13 21.54 3.93
N GLU A 225 9.88 20.89 3.04
CA GLU A 225 11.19 20.28 3.27
C GLU A 225 11.25 19.11 4.28
N ARG A 226 10.10 18.61 4.75
CA ARG A 226 10.00 17.48 5.71
C ARG A 226 9.68 16.17 5.01
N PHE A 227 10.69 15.65 4.31
CA PHE A 227 10.65 14.39 3.59
C PHE A 227 10.75 13.16 4.50
N HIS A 228 10.01 12.11 4.17
CA HIS A 228 9.96 10.85 4.89
C HIS A 228 9.87 9.66 3.94
N ASN A 229 10.57 8.58 4.25
CA ASN A 229 10.42 7.27 3.61
C ASN A 229 9.27 6.52 4.28
N ILE A 230 8.38 5.96 3.47
CA ILE A 230 7.22 5.18 3.91
C ILE A 230 7.05 4.01 2.93
N HIS A 231 6.65 2.83 3.40
CA HIS A 231 6.13 1.78 2.52
C HIS A 231 4.60 1.76 2.57
N LEU A 232 3.96 1.84 1.41
CA LEU A 232 2.56 1.51 1.20
C LEU A 232 2.44 -0.02 1.10
N LEU A 233 1.49 -0.61 1.83
CA LEU A 233 1.06 -1.99 1.65
C LEU A 233 -0.40 -1.96 1.16
N LEU A 234 -0.65 -2.46 -0.05
CA LEU A 234 -1.96 -2.50 -0.69
C LEU A 234 -2.41 -3.96 -0.87
N LEU A 235 -3.45 -4.39 -0.16
CA LEU A 235 -4.09 -5.70 -0.32
C LEU A 235 -5.30 -5.59 -1.26
N GLU A 236 -5.41 -6.54 -2.18
CA GLU A 236 -6.60 -6.76 -3.01
C GLU A 236 -7.07 -8.22 -2.92
N ASP A 237 -8.32 -8.41 -2.48
CA ASP A 237 -9.05 -9.66 -2.52
C ASP A 237 -10.21 -9.56 -3.53
N PRO A 238 -10.09 -10.22 -4.70
CA PRO A 238 -11.08 -10.13 -5.78
C PRO A 238 -12.34 -10.97 -5.49
N MET A 239 -12.27 -11.95 -4.58
CA MET A 239 -13.44 -12.76 -4.19
C MET A 239 -14.41 -11.99 -3.29
N THR A 240 -13.94 -10.92 -2.66
CA THR A 240 -14.75 -10.07 -1.78
C THR A 240 -14.82 -8.62 -2.26
N SER A 241 -14.22 -8.30 -3.41
CA SER A 241 -14.04 -6.95 -3.95
C SER A 241 -13.43 -5.98 -2.92
N LEU A 242 -12.56 -6.52 -2.05
CA LEU A 242 -11.99 -5.79 -0.93
C LEU A 242 -10.60 -5.26 -1.32
N MET A 243 -10.43 -3.95 -1.19
CA MET A 243 -9.15 -3.27 -1.31
C MET A 243 -8.86 -2.58 0.03
N LEU A 244 -7.70 -2.85 0.61
CA LEU A 244 -7.25 -2.28 1.88
C LEU A 244 -5.82 -1.76 1.71
N ASP A 245 -5.57 -0.53 2.12
CA ASP A 245 -4.22 0.02 2.23
C ASP A 245 -3.82 0.30 3.68
N THR A 246 -2.51 0.26 3.92
CA THR A 246 -1.90 0.78 5.12
C THR A 246 -0.47 1.24 4.84
N TYR A 247 0.10 1.99 5.77
CA TYR A 247 1.41 2.61 5.63
C TYR A 247 2.29 2.21 6.80
N THR A 248 3.59 2.04 6.54
CA THR A 248 4.56 1.89 7.64
C THR A 248 4.66 3.18 8.46
N GLN A 249 5.21 3.04 9.67
CA GLN A 249 5.79 4.20 10.37
C GLN A 249 6.74 4.95 9.43
N SER A 250 6.73 6.28 9.49
CA SER A 250 7.55 7.14 8.65
C SER A 250 8.99 7.22 9.17
N VAL A 251 9.94 7.24 8.25
CA VAL A 251 11.37 7.44 8.55
C VAL A 251 11.81 8.75 7.95
N TRP A 252 12.18 9.73 8.78
CA TRP A 252 12.63 11.04 8.30
C TRP A 252 13.87 10.94 7.39
N ILE A 253 13.86 11.68 6.28
CA ILE A 253 14.96 11.78 5.31
C ILE A 253 15.55 13.20 5.35
N PRO A 254 16.89 13.37 5.43
CA PRO A 254 17.54 14.67 5.25
C PRO A 254 17.22 15.33 3.91
N GLY A 255 16.89 16.62 3.92
CA GLY A 255 16.51 17.37 2.71
C GLY A 255 17.60 17.36 1.62
N GLU A 256 18.88 17.35 1.99
CA GLU A 256 20.01 17.21 1.08
C GLU A 256 19.97 15.92 0.23
N CYS A 257 19.45 14.82 0.78
CA CYS A 257 19.35 13.53 0.08
C CYS A 257 18.24 13.57 -0.98
N VAL A 258 17.13 14.26 -0.68
CA VAL A 258 16.04 14.48 -1.65
C VAL A 258 16.43 15.52 -2.70
N ASN A 259 17.18 16.56 -2.32
CA ASN A 259 17.74 17.52 -3.28
C ASN A 259 18.77 16.86 -4.21
N ARG A 260 19.53 15.88 -3.71
CA ARG A 260 20.40 15.04 -4.54
C ARG A 260 19.59 14.16 -5.51
N LEU A 261 18.50 13.52 -5.07
CA LEU A 261 17.59 12.80 -5.97
C LEU A 261 16.99 13.72 -7.06
N LYS A 262 16.58 14.94 -6.70
CA LYS A 262 16.06 15.95 -7.64
C LYS A 262 17.12 16.37 -8.67
N PHE A 263 18.38 16.48 -8.27
CA PHE A 263 19.51 16.86 -9.13
C PHE A 263 19.95 15.70 -10.06
N GLU A 264 20.01 14.48 -9.53
CA GLU A 264 20.43 13.29 -10.30
C GLU A 264 19.30 12.73 -11.19
N THR A 265 18.05 13.17 -11.02
CA THR A 265 16.93 12.80 -11.91
C THR A 265 16.96 13.62 -13.21
N PRO A 266 17.17 12.99 -14.39
CA PRO A 266 17.25 13.71 -15.66
C PRO A 266 16.01 14.55 -15.97
N SER A 267 16.19 15.68 -16.65
CA SER A 267 15.09 16.58 -17.03
C SER A 267 14.11 15.96 -18.02
N ASP A 268 14.58 15.01 -18.82
CA ASP A 268 13.86 14.24 -19.83
C ASP A 268 13.35 12.88 -19.31
N TYR A 269 13.53 12.58 -18.02
CA TYR A 269 13.04 11.34 -17.41
C TYR A 269 11.51 11.24 -17.51
N SER A 270 11.01 10.22 -18.21
CA SER A 270 9.60 10.11 -18.61
C SER A 270 8.61 10.09 -17.45
N PHE A 271 9.04 9.65 -16.26
CA PHE A 271 8.18 9.51 -15.08
C PHE A 271 8.40 10.59 -14.01
N ARG A 272 9.11 11.69 -14.35
CA ARG A 272 9.52 12.76 -13.42
C ARG A 272 8.36 13.47 -12.70
N SER A 273 7.13 13.39 -13.22
CA SER A 273 5.91 13.85 -12.56
C SER A 273 5.50 13.00 -11.35
N SER A 274 5.91 11.72 -11.32
CA SER A 274 5.52 10.73 -10.30
C SER A 274 6.64 10.41 -9.29
N GLY A 275 7.86 10.93 -9.49
CA GLY A 275 8.98 10.73 -8.57
C GLY A 275 10.36 10.83 -9.22
N PHE A 276 11.32 10.11 -8.65
CA PHE A 276 12.74 10.19 -8.98
C PHE A 276 13.24 8.94 -9.71
N SER A 277 14.30 9.10 -10.51
CA SER A 277 14.90 7.99 -11.28
C SER A 277 15.80 7.07 -10.45
N LEU A 278 16.22 7.51 -9.27
CA LEU A 278 17.06 6.76 -8.32
C LEU A 278 16.34 6.56 -7.00
N LYS A 279 16.69 5.52 -6.24
CA LYS A 279 16.04 5.19 -4.97
C LYS A 279 16.68 5.93 -3.80
N ILE A 280 15.88 6.35 -2.82
CA ILE A 280 16.43 7.00 -1.62
C ILE A 280 17.38 6.07 -0.85
N SER A 281 17.16 4.76 -0.94
CA SER A 281 18.04 3.74 -0.36
C SER A 281 19.47 3.80 -0.88
N GLU A 282 19.67 4.15 -2.15
CA GLU A 282 21.00 4.26 -2.77
C GLU A 282 21.73 5.51 -2.27
N ILE A 283 21.01 6.64 -2.14
CA ILE A 283 21.56 7.89 -1.62
C ILE A 283 21.87 7.79 -0.12
N MET A 284 20.98 7.18 0.66
CA MET A 284 21.19 6.96 2.10
C MET A 284 22.29 5.93 2.38
N ALA A 285 22.40 4.87 1.57
CA ALA A 285 23.52 3.92 1.61
C ALA A 285 24.88 4.62 1.47
N GLN A 286 25.01 5.46 0.44
CA GLN A 286 26.23 6.24 0.19
C GLN A 286 26.53 7.23 1.33
N LYS A 287 25.51 7.91 1.86
CA LYS A 287 25.67 8.85 2.98
C LYS A 287 26.11 8.16 4.28
N LEU A 288 25.60 6.98 4.56
CA LEU A 288 25.85 6.24 5.80
C LEU A 288 27.00 5.23 5.69
N ASN A 289 27.54 5.01 4.48
CA ASN A 289 28.54 3.99 4.17
C ASN A 289 28.10 2.57 4.59
N VAL A 290 26.86 2.22 4.26
CA VAL A 290 26.25 0.90 4.52
C VAL A 290 25.52 0.38 3.27
N PRO A 291 25.25 -0.94 3.16
CA PRO A 291 24.40 -1.47 2.09
C PRO A 291 22.99 -0.85 2.06
N ALA A 292 22.35 -0.84 0.89
CA ALA A 292 21.04 -0.21 0.69
C ALA A 292 19.94 -0.85 1.56
N GLU A 293 19.92 -2.16 1.69
CA GLU A 293 19.02 -2.91 2.57
C GLU A 293 19.27 -2.63 4.08
N LYS A 294 20.36 -1.95 4.43
CA LYS A 294 20.75 -1.60 5.81
C LYS A 294 20.62 -0.12 6.16
N TRP A 295 20.30 0.77 5.23
CA TRP A 295 20.25 2.22 5.53
C TRP A 295 19.24 2.55 6.63
N VAL A 296 18.06 1.91 6.62
CA VAL A 296 16.99 2.16 7.61
C VAL A 296 17.44 1.75 9.02
N GLU A 297 18.08 0.59 9.13
CA GLU A 297 18.60 0.05 10.40
C GLU A 297 19.73 0.93 10.94
N SER A 298 20.66 1.33 10.07
CA SER A 298 21.76 2.24 10.43
C SER A 298 21.28 3.65 10.79
N TRP A 299 20.10 4.08 10.32
CA TRP A 299 19.56 5.43 10.53
C TRP A 299 18.63 5.52 11.75
N THR A 300 17.91 4.43 12.06
CA THR A 300 16.81 4.44 13.06
C THR A 300 16.97 3.41 14.17
N GLY A 301 17.89 2.45 14.03
CA GLY A 301 17.97 1.26 14.89
C GLY A 301 16.89 0.21 14.64
N LEU A 302 15.97 0.42 13.70
CA LEU A 302 14.91 -0.52 13.35
C LEU A 302 15.18 -1.18 12.00
N THR A 303 15.06 -2.50 11.92
CA THR A 303 15.18 -3.24 10.66
C THR A 303 14.01 -2.93 9.73
N GLN A 304 14.26 -2.90 8.42
CA GLN A 304 13.20 -2.78 7.42
C GLN A 304 12.15 -3.90 7.57
N LYS A 305 12.58 -5.13 7.90
CA LYS A 305 11.68 -6.25 8.23
C LYS A 305 10.67 -5.86 9.31
N LYS A 306 11.13 -5.28 10.42
CA LYS A 306 10.26 -4.93 11.56
C LYS A 306 9.27 -3.82 11.22
N ILE A 307 9.71 -2.84 10.45
CA ILE A 307 8.88 -1.72 9.99
C ILE A 307 7.75 -2.21 9.07
N ILE A 308 8.07 -3.06 8.09
CA ILE A 308 7.07 -3.67 7.18
C ILE A 308 6.18 -4.66 7.93
N TYR A 309 6.73 -5.46 8.84
CA TYR A 309 5.97 -6.39 9.68
C TYR A 309 4.88 -5.66 10.48
N ASN A 310 5.21 -4.53 11.10
CA ASN A 310 4.24 -3.77 11.91
C ASN A 310 3.04 -3.31 11.06
N ALA A 311 3.29 -2.85 9.82
CA ALA A 311 2.24 -2.48 8.88
C ALA A 311 1.45 -3.70 8.37
N ALA A 312 2.14 -4.77 7.99
CA ALA A 312 1.52 -6.02 7.55
C ALA A 312 0.64 -6.65 8.63
N TYR A 313 1.01 -6.52 9.91
CA TYR A 313 0.22 -7.00 11.05
C TYR A 313 -1.08 -6.21 11.21
N VAL A 314 -1.05 -4.88 11.01
CA VAL A 314 -2.25 -4.05 10.94
C VAL A 314 -3.12 -4.46 9.75
N LEU A 315 -2.53 -4.60 8.56
CA LEU A 315 -3.24 -5.00 7.34
C LEU A 315 -3.90 -6.38 7.47
N ALA A 316 -3.21 -7.34 8.06
CA ALA A 316 -3.72 -8.68 8.32
C ALA A 316 -4.91 -8.66 9.29
N ASN A 317 -4.86 -7.85 10.35
CA ASN A 317 -5.99 -7.69 11.27
C ASN A 317 -7.19 -7.00 10.59
N LEU A 318 -6.95 -5.94 9.80
CA LEU A 318 -8.00 -5.27 9.02
C LEU A 318 -8.67 -6.25 8.03
N TYR A 319 -7.88 -7.04 7.32
CA TYR A 319 -8.37 -8.08 6.41
C TYR A 319 -9.19 -9.14 7.16
N LYS A 320 -8.63 -9.69 8.26
CA LYS A 320 -9.31 -10.70 9.10
C LYS A 320 -10.67 -10.21 9.61
N SER A 321 -10.76 -8.99 10.12
CA SER A 321 -12.05 -8.41 10.57
C SER A 321 -13.06 -8.39 9.42
N ARG A 322 -12.69 -7.85 8.25
CA ARG A 322 -13.58 -7.78 7.08
C ARG A 322 -13.98 -9.17 6.53
N CYS A 323 -13.15 -10.20 6.69
CA CYS A 323 -13.53 -11.57 6.37
C CYS A 323 -14.55 -12.15 7.38
N LEU A 324 -14.43 -11.82 8.66
CA LEU A 324 -15.30 -12.32 9.74
C LEU A 324 -16.63 -11.57 9.84
N ASP A 325 -16.68 -10.31 9.42
CA ASP A 325 -17.87 -9.43 9.43
C ASP A 325 -19.03 -9.92 8.53
N LYS A 326 -18.84 -10.97 7.73
CA LYS A 326 -19.87 -11.60 6.88
C LYS A 326 -20.97 -12.37 7.64
N ASN A 327 -21.21 -12.03 8.91
CA ASN A 327 -22.19 -12.69 9.80
C ASN A 327 -23.26 -11.72 10.35
N PHE A 328 -23.46 -10.57 9.70
CA PHE A 328 -24.56 -9.62 9.96
C PHE A 328 -25.39 -9.38 8.69
#